data_AF-A0A6I9WWA4-F1
#
_entry.id   AF-A0A6I9WWA4-F1
#
_cell.length_a   1.000
_cell.length_b   1.000
_cell.length_c   1.000
_cell.angle_alpha   90.00
_cell.angle_beta   90.00
_cell.angle_gamma   90.00
#
_symmetry.space_group_name_H-M   'P 1'
#
loop_
_entity.id
_entity.type
_entity.pdbx_description
1 polymer ?
#
loop_
_entity_poly.entity_id
_entity_poly.type
_entity_poly.pdbx_seq_one_letter_code
_entity_poly.pdbx_strand_id
1 'polypeptide(L)'
;CFRSPQTRTAVGGNSSPVVAPLALSVSNSGVVPLVPASDAVKENVGTAPALPSPAAILPDQLCIETDSTSNLTELPPDANATQTTAWLRASRFNAFESTFASFSASDILRLSREDLIQICGVADGIRLFNTLHSKAPTPKLTLYFSMEGNNSLWRVAYLDSLTSTALTNKLLNTLNLPHDRLHSILFLGPQGIHVLVTDELVANMKDESMYIVETIKDSASERYKLL
;
A
#
# COMPACT_ATOMS: atom_id res chain seq x y z
N CYS A 1 -15.54 19.17 -40.88
CA CYS A 1 -14.83 19.16 -42.17
C CYS A 1 -13.44 19.75 -42.00
N PHE A 2 -12.38 18.93 -41.93
CA PHE A 2 -11.06 19.27 -42.49
C PHE A 2 -10.34 17.97 -42.81
N ARG A 3 -9.74 17.96 -44.00
CA ARG A 3 -9.26 16.80 -44.77
C ARG A 3 -7.76 16.64 -44.56
N SER A 4 -7.32 15.38 -44.59
CA SER A 4 -5.93 14.89 -44.56
C SER A 4 -5.09 15.40 -45.75
N PRO A 5 -3.76 15.15 -45.78
CA PRO A 5 -3.33 14.00 -46.57
C PRO A 5 -2.18 13.14 -46.00
N GLN A 6 -2.19 11.89 -46.46
CA GLN A 6 -1.24 10.81 -46.25
C GLN A 6 0.09 11.04 -46.97
N THR A 7 1.16 10.40 -46.49
CA THR A 7 2.29 9.99 -47.33
C THR A 7 2.60 8.52 -47.10
N ARG A 8 2.69 7.78 -48.22
CA ARG A 8 2.86 6.34 -48.36
C ARG A 8 4.27 6.07 -48.89
N THR A 9 4.99 5.15 -48.29
CA THR A 9 6.11 4.43 -48.94
C THR A 9 6.05 2.96 -48.55
N ALA A 10 6.22 2.11 -49.56
CA ALA A 10 6.13 0.66 -49.53
C ALA A 10 7.52 0.02 -49.76
N VAL A 11 7.55 -1.32 -49.75
CA VAL A 11 8.67 -2.29 -49.95
C VAL A 11 9.17 -2.83 -48.61
N GLY A 12 9.28 -4.12 -48.33
CA GLY A 12 9.11 -5.40 -49.04
C GLY A 12 9.57 -6.48 -48.03
N GLY A 13 8.80 -7.54 -47.77
CA GLY A 13 9.01 -8.86 -48.36
C GLY A 13 10.13 -9.66 -47.65
N ASN A 14 9.77 -10.63 -46.79
CA ASN A 14 10.25 -12.03 -46.80
C ASN A 14 9.90 -12.82 -45.52
N SER A 15 9.10 -13.87 -45.72
CA SER A 15 9.16 -15.26 -45.21
C SER A 15 9.84 -15.63 -43.86
N SER A 16 9.07 -16.36 -43.03
CA SER A 16 9.36 -17.22 -41.86
C SER A 16 10.49 -18.27 -42.04
N PRO A 17 10.84 -19.17 -41.08
CA PRO A 17 10.30 -19.40 -39.71
C PRO A 17 11.34 -19.63 -38.56
N VAL A 18 10.80 -19.64 -37.33
CA VAL A 18 11.09 -20.49 -36.15
C VAL A 18 12.44 -21.21 -36.10
N VAL A 19 13.26 -20.86 -35.10
CA VAL A 19 14.31 -21.73 -34.53
C VAL A 19 14.27 -21.62 -33.01
N ALA A 20 13.86 -22.71 -32.36
CA ALA A 20 14.02 -22.94 -30.93
C ALA A 20 15.40 -23.57 -30.67
N PRO A 21 16.11 -23.20 -29.59
CA PRO A 21 17.21 -24.01 -29.09
C PRO A 21 16.65 -25.18 -28.26
N LEU A 22 16.97 -26.38 -28.71
CA LEU A 22 16.77 -27.64 -28.02
C LEU A 22 17.44 -27.66 -26.65
N ALA A 23 16.72 -28.21 -25.67
CA ALA A 23 17.21 -28.60 -24.36
C ALA A 23 18.29 -29.69 -24.51
N LEU A 24 19.43 -29.50 -23.84
CA LEU A 24 20.39 -30.57 -23.61
C LEU A 24 19.92 -31.40 -22.43
N SER A 25 19.38 -32.57 -22.74
CA SER A 25 19.25 -33.70 -21.82
C SER A 25 20.64 -34.27 -21.51
N VAL A 26 20.98 -34.40 -20.24
CA VAL A 26 21.91 -35.42 -19.77
C VAL A 26 21.18 -36.28 -18.74
N SER A 27 21.16 -37.57 -19.07
CA SER A 27 20.51 -38.65 -18.36
C SER A 27 21.40 -39.25 -17.26
N ASN A 28 20.73 -40.01 -16.37
CA ASN A 28 21.23 -41.05 -15.44
C ASN A 28 21.91 -40.56 -14.15
N SER A 29 21.64 -41.10 -12.95
CA SER A 29 20.87 -42.27 -12.47
C SER A 29 20.37 -41.91 -11.06
N GLY A 30 19.16 -42.23 -10.61
CA GLY A 30 18.73 -43.58 -10.28
C GLY A 30 19.39 -44.09 -8.99
N VAL A 31 18.74 -43.91 -7.83
CA VAL A 31 18.65 -44.83 -6.66
C VAL A 31 18.16 -44.06 -5.40
N VAL A 32 17.00 -44.49 -4.88
CA VAL A 32 16.50 -44.40 -3.49
C VAL A 32 16.13 -45.87 -3.14
N PRO A 33 15.87 -46.30 -1.89
CA PRO A 33 15.95 -45.66 -0.57
C PRO A 33 16.73 -46.53 0.46
N LEU A 34 16.83 -46.10 1.73
CA LEU A 34 16.63 -46.95 2.93
C LEU A 34 17.00 -46.20 4.24
N VAL A 35 16.03 -46.17 5.16
CA VAL A 35 16.16 -45.85 6.59
C VAL A 35 16.61 -47.12 7.33
N PRO A 36 17.30 -47.01 8.48
CA PRO A 36 16.75 -47.63 9.69
C PRO A 36 16.83 -46.73 10.96
N ALA A 37 15.80 -46.85 11.80
CA ALA A 37 15.78 -46.61 13.26
C ALA A 37 16.46 -47.82 13.98
N SER A 38 16.77 -47.93 15.27
CA SER A 38 16.53 -47.27 16.58
C SER A 38 17.77 -47.56 17.46
N ASP A 39 18.05 -46.88 18.58
CA ASP A 39 17.72 -47.21 20.00
C ASP A 39 18.92 -46.66 20.83
N ALA A 40 18.91 -46.26 22.12
CA ALA A 40 18.02 -46.48 23.25
C ALA A 40 18.39 -45.54 24.43
N VAL A 41 17.35 -45.04 25.13
CA VAL A 41 17.08 -45.11 26.60
C VAL A 41 17.90 -44.28 27.64
N LYS A 42 17.20 -43.39 28.38
CA LYS A 42 16.95 -43.44 29.86
C LYS A 42 15.88 -42.37 30.25
N GLU A 43 14.63 -42.74 30.57
CA GLU A 43 14.04 -42.92 31.94
C GLU A 43 14.26 -41.72 32.90
N ASN A 44 13.32 -41.16 33.66
CA ASN A 44 12.06 -41.64 34.28
C ASN A 44 11.37 -40.41 34.97
N VAL A 45 10.05 -40.22 34.91
CA VAL A 45 9.03 -40.20 36.01
C VAL A 45 8.09 -39.04 35.62
N GLY A 46 6.75 -39.07 35.53
CA GLY A 46 5.72 -39.90 36.14
C GLY A 46 4.73 -38.96 36.87
N THR A 47 3.44 -39.05 36.52
CA THR A 47 2.23 -38.61 37.28
C THR A 47 1.54 -37.28 36.90
N ALA A 48 0.35 -37.37 36.29
CA ALA A 48 -0.79 -36.45 36.48
C ALA A 48 -1.74 -37.10 37.51
N PRO A 49 -2.59 -36.40 38.31
CA PRO A 49 -3.62 -35.45 37.83
C PRO A 49 -4.05 -34.32 38.83
N ALA A 50 -5.09 -33.58 38.43
CA ALA A 50 -6.09 -32.85 39.24
C ALA A 50 -6.01 -31.31 39.33
N LEU A 51 -7.03 -30.66 38.76
CA LEU A 51 -7.56 -29.33 39.10
C LEU A 51 -8.06 -29.30 40.56
N PRO A 52 -7.99 -28.14 41.26
CA PRO A 52 -9.12 -27.20 41.24
C PRO A 52 -8.70 -25.72 41.26
N SER A 53 -9.50 -24.85 40.61
CA SER A 53 -9.59 -23.42 40.95
C SER A 53 -10.52 -23.26 42.16
N PRO A 54 -10.36 -22.25 43.04
CA PRO A 54 -11.04 -20.97 42.77
C PRO A 54 -10.34 -19.70 43.32
N ALA A 55 -10.55 -18.60 42.59
CA ALA A 55 -10.70 -17.21 43.03
C ALA A 55 -9.93 -16.70 44.27
N ALA A 56 -8.93 -15.84 44.01
CA ALA A 56 -8.63 -14.71 44.88
C ALA A 56 -8.42 -13.46 44.01
N ILE A 57 -9.39 -12.56 44.12
CA ILE A 57 -9.45 -11.23 43.52
C ILE A 57 -8.54 -10.31 44.35
N LEU A 58 -7.62 -9.59 43.71
CA LEU A 58 -7.35 -8.17 44.00
C LEU A 58 -6.58 -7.52 42.83
N PRO A 59 -7.07 -6.41 42.26
CA PRO A 59 -6.46 -5.71 41.14
C PRO A 59 -5.59 -4.55 41.63
N ASP A 60 -4.28 -4.57 41.37
CA ASP A 60 -3.49 -3.34 41.29
C ASP A 60 -2.15 -3.59 40.59
N GLN A 61 -2.21 -3.57 39.26
CA GLN A 61 -1.15 -3.04 38.39
C GLN A 61 -1.71 -2.92 36.97
N LEU A 62 -2.68 -2.02 36.81
CA LEU A 62 -2.93 -1.40 35.51
C LEU A 62 -1.80 -0.39 35.29
N CYS A 63 -0.65 -0.85 34.78
CA CYS A 63 0.27 0.04 34.10
C CYS A 63 -0.37 0.37 32.76
N ILE A 64 -1.24 1.39 32.82
CA ILE A 64 -1.78 2.21 31.75
C ILE A 64 -1.17 1.85 30.38
N GLU A 65 -1.89 1.01 29.63
CA GLU A 65 -1.79 0.97 28.17
C GLU A 65 -2.34 2.30 27.62
N THR A 66 -1.52 3.34 27.69
CA THR A 66 -1.69 4.51 26.83
C THR A 66 -0.55 4.47 25.84
N ASP A 67 -0.79 3.82 24.71
CA ASP A 67 -0.60 4.54 23.46
C ASP A 67 -1.36 3.85 22.33
N SER A 68 -2.41 4.50 21.86
CA SER A 68 -2.47 4.94 20.47
C SER A 68 -1.69 4.04 19.50
N THR A 69 -2.21 2.85 19.19
CA THR A 69 -1.84 2.14 17.96
C THR A 69 -2.45 2.89 16.77
N SER A 70 -2.05 4.15 16.60
CA SER A 70 -2.32 4.96 15.43
C SER A 70 -1.02 5.03 14.66
N ASN A 71 -0.79 4.02 13.81
CA ASN A 71 0.00 4.11 12.58
C ASN A 71 1.10 5.19 12.57
N LEU A 72 2.16 5.03 13.39
CA LEU A 72 3.39 5.82 13.24
C LEU A 72 4.10 5.32 11.98
N THR A 73 3.56 5.72 10.83
CA THR A 73 4.07 5.35 9.50
C THR A 73 5.36 6.11 9.19
N GLU A 74 5.67 7.15 9.98
CA GLU A 74 6.84 8.00 9.84
C GLU A 74 7.32 8.42 11.25
N LEU A 75 8.65 8.46 11.44
CA LEU A 75 9.27 8.93 12.68
C LEU A 75 9.34 10.47 12.65
N PRO A 76 8.70 11.18 13.60
CA PRO A 76 8.81 12.64 13.66
C PRO A 76 10.28 13.07 13.87
N PRO A 77 10.77 14.12 13.19
CA PRO A 77 12.17 14.53 13.28
C PRO A 77 12.59 15.07 14.66
N ASP A 78 11.62 15.44 15.50
CA ASP A 78 11.80 15.95 16.87
C ASP A 78 11.64 14.87 17.95
N ALA A 79 11.40 13.61 17.57
CA ALA A 79 11.19 12.54 18.54
C ALA A 79 12.46 12.20 19.35
N ASN A 80 12.27 11.91 20.63
CA ASN A 80 13.35 11.60 21.56
C ASN A 80 13.86 10.15 21.42
N ALA A 81 14.85 9.75 22.22
CA ALA A 81 15.45 8.41 22.14
C ALA A 81 14.50 7.25 22.53
N THR A 82 13.60 7.45 23.49
CA THR A 82 12.60 6.43 23.87
C THR A 82 11.51 6.27 22.81
N GLN A 83 11.14 7.37 22.15
CA GLN A 83 10.22 7.34 21.01
C GLN A 83 10.84 6.69 19.78
N THR A 84 12.13 6.97 19.52
CA THR A 84 12.89 6.38 18.40
C THR A 84 13.01 4.86 18.56
N THR A 85 13.30 4.38 19.77
CA THR A 85 13.33 2.94 20.08
C THR A 85 11.96 2.29 19.99
N ALA A 86 10.89 2.94 20.48
CA ALA A 86 9.53 2.44 20.29
C ALA A 86 9.16 2.32 18.80
N TRP A 87 9.55 3.29 17.98
CA TRP A 87 9.34 3.25 16.53
C TRP A 87 10.15 2.13 15.84
N LEU A 88 11.40 1.89 16.25
CA LEU A 88 12.19 0.78 15.75
C LEU A 88 11.51 -0.56 16.06
N ARG A 89 10.94 -0.72 17.26
CA ARG A 89 10.16 -1.91 17.61
C ARG A 89 8.93 -2.08 16.74
N ALA A 90 8.16 -1.00 16.55
CA ALA A 90 6.98 -0.98 15.68
C ALA A 90 7.32 -1.31 14.21
N SER A 91 8.47 -0.84 13.73
CA SER A 91 8.98 -1.05 12.37
C SER A 91 9.67 -2.41 12.17
N ARG A 92 9.59 -3.32 13.15
CA ARG A 92 10.20 -4.67 13.16
C ARG A 92 11.73 -4.68 13.18
N PHE A 93 12.36 -3.63 13.72
CA PHE A 93 13.81 -3.50 13.93
C PHE A 93 14.21 -3.70 15.40
N ASN A 94 13.51 -4.59 16.13
CA ASN A 94 13.71 -4.85 17.56
C ASN A 94 15.17 -5.22 17.91
N ALA A 95 15.89 -5.89 17.00
CA ALA A 95 17.27 -6.31 17.22
C ALA A 95 18.24 -5.13 17.42
N PHE A 96 17.90 -3.95 16.90
CA PHE A 96 18.75 -2.74 16.95
C PHE A 96 18.29 -1.72 17.99
N GLU A 97 17.30 -2.07 18.82
CA GLU A 97 16.80 -1.20 19.89
C GLU A 97 17.93 -0.79 20.85
N SER A 98 18.76 -1.74 21.27
CA SER A 98 19.91 -1.47 22.16
C SER A 98 20.97 -0.61 21.49
N THR A 99 21.20 -0.78 20.18
CA THR A 99 22.17 -0.03 19.40
C THR A 99 21.79 1.44 19.24
N PHE A 100 20.49 1.72 19.10
CA PHE A 100 19.95 3.07 18.93
C PHE A 100 19.29 3.63 20.20
N ALA A 101 19.50 3.01 21.37
CA ALA A 101 18.82 3.39 22.62
C ALA A 101 19.11 4.83 23.08
N SER A 102 20.26 5.38 22.70
CA SER A 102 20.67 6.75 22.99
C SER A 102 20.49 7.72 21.82
N PHE A 103 19.98 7.26 20.67
CA PHE A 103 19.84 8.08 19.47
C PHE A 103 18.48 8.76 19.47
N SER A 104 18.45 10.08 19.29
CA SER A 104 17.21 10.79 18.97
C SER A 104 16.83 10.59 17.50
N ALA A 105 15.60 10.96 17.14
CA ALA A 105 15.15 10.93 15.74
C ALA A 105 16.04 11.80 14.85
N SER A 106 16.44 12.98 15.35
CA SER A 106 17.37 13.88 14.66
C SER A 106 18.75 13.25 14.42
N ASP A 107 19.24 12.39 15.32
CA ASP A 107 20.55 11.75 15.17
C ASP A 107 20.49 10.58 14.19
N ILE A 108 19.48 9.72 14.32
CA ILE A 108 19.32 8.55 13.44
C ILE A 108 18.95 8.95 12.00
N LEU A 109 18.19 10.04 11.81
CA LEU A 109 17.86 10.59 10.48
C LEU A 109 19.07 11.25 9.79
N ARG A 110 20.13 11.61 10.53
CA ARG A 110 21.36 12.18 9.95
C ARG A 110 22.36 11.12 9.51
N LEU A 111 22.18 9.87 9.92
CA LEU A 111 23.05 8.77 9.52
C LEU A 111 22.91 8.52 8.00
N SER A 112 24.04 8.35 7.34
CA SER A 112 24.05 8.00 5.92
C SER A 112 23.59 6.56 5.72
N ARG A 113 23.26 6.23 4.47
CA ARG A 113 22.96 4.84 4.08
C ARG A 113 24.14 3.92 4.45
N GLU A 114 25.36 4.40 4.26
CA GLU A 114 26.59 3.65 4.52
C GLU A 114 26.78 3.39 6.02
N ASP A 115 26.53 4.38 6.88
CA ASP A 115 26.61 4.22 8.34
C ASP A 115 25.62 3.16 8.84
N LEU A 116 24.39 3.20 8.33
CA LEU A 116 23.36 2.23 8.68
C LEU A 116 23.69 0.82 8.21
N ILE A 117 24.28 0.68 7.02
CA ILE A 117 24.77 -0.60 6.51
C ILE A 117 25.92 -1.12 7.36
N GLN A 118 26.81 -0.26 7.86
CA GLN A 118 27.92 -0.65 8.70
C GLN A 118 27.46 -1.13 10.09
N ILE A 119 26.44 -0.49 10.66
CA ILE A 119 25.90 -0.81 12.00
C ILE A 119 24.97 -2.03 11.96
N CYS A 120 24.05 -2.09 10.99
CA CYS A 120 22.98 -3.10 10.93
C CYS A 120 23.23 -4.21 9.91
N GLY A 121 24.23 -4.07 9.04
CA GLY A 121 24.46 -4.95 7.89
C GLY A 121 23.72 -4.49 6.63
N VAL A 122 24.11 -5.01 5.47
CA VAL A 122 23.61 -4.56 4.15
C VAL A 122 22.08 -4.67 4.03
N ALA A 123 21.50 -5.80 4.41
CA ALA A 123 20.07 -6.04 4.26
C ALA A 123 19.22 -5.14 5.17
N ASP A 124 19.54 -5.11 6.47
CA ASP A 124 18.75 -4.36 7.45
C ASP A 124 19.07 -2.86 7.43
N GLY A 125 20.31 -2.47 7.15
CA GLY A 125 20.69 -1.06 6.96
C GLY A 125 19.97 -0.41 5.78
N ILE A 126 19.86 -1.10 4.64
CA ILE A 126 19.09 -0.60 3.49
C ILE A 126 17.59 -0.49 3.84
N ARG A 127 17.02 -1.51 4.49
CA ARG A 127 15.62 -1.49 4.90
C ARG A 127 15.35 -0.33 5.86
N LEU A 128 16.16 -0.19 6.91
CA LEU A 128 16.00 0.84 7.92
C LEU A 128 16.20 2.25 7.32
N PHE A 129 17.17 2.44 6.44
CA PHE A 129 17.38 3.71 5.76
C PHE A 129 16.16 4.12 4.93
N ASN A 130 15.58 3.17 4.17
CA ASN A 130 14.38 3.42 3.39
C ASN A 130 13.14 3.64 4.26
N THR A 131 13.05 3.02 5.45
CA THR A 131 11.95 3.25 6.41
C THR A 131 12.09 4.61 7.12
N LEU A 132 13.31 5.04 7.45
CA LEU A 132 13.58 6.36 8.03
C LEU A 132 13.31 7.50 7.04
N HIS A 133 13.66 7.28 5.77
CA HIS A 133 13.56 8.28 4.71
C HIS A 133 12.41 8.01 3.75
N SER A 134 11.43 7.19 4.13
CA SER A 134 10.25 6.94 3.31
C SER A 134 9.49 8.24 3.20
N LYS A 135 9.61 8.90 2.05
CA LYS A 135 8.75 10.03 1.74
C LYS A 135 7.32 9.52 1.67
N ALA A 136 6.39 10.22 2.31
CA ALA A 136 4.96 9.99 2.10
C ALA A 136 4.69 9.88 0.59
N PRO A 137 3.85 8.92 0.15
CA PRO A 137 3.53 8.77 -1.27
C PRO A 137 3.10 10.13 -1.83
N THR A 138 3.82 10.64 -2.82
CA THR A 138 3.34 11.80 -3.56
C THR A 138 2.10 11.37 -4.31
N PRO A 139 0.97 12.09 -4.20
CA PRO A 139 -0.23 11.72 -4.92
C PRO A 139 0.08 11.73 -6.41
N LYS A 140 -0.34 10.68 -7.10
CA LYS A 140 -0.10 10.54 -8.55
C LYS A 140 -0.96 11.49 -9.37
N LEU A 141 -2.09 11.91 -8.82
CA LEU A 141 -3.02 12.81 -9.47
C LEU A 141 -3.69 13.72 -8.43
N THR A 142 -3.68 15.02 -8.70
CA THR A 142 -4.35 16.06 -7.93
C THR A 142 -5.51 16.59 -8.75
N LEU A 143 -6.73 16.43 -8.25
CA LEU A 143 -7.94 16.88 -8.92
C LEU A 143 -8.69 17.91 -8.07
N TYR A 144 -9.30 18.90 -8.71
CA TYR A 144 -10.13 19.90 -8.06
C TYR A 144 -11.59 19.71 -8.45
N PHE A 145 -12.47 19.65 -7.47
CA PHE A 145 -13.89 19.43 -7.65
C PHE A 145 -14.71 20.54 -7.02
N SER A 146 -15.81 20.93 -7.66
CA SER A 146 -16.85 21.76 -7.07
C SER A 146 -18.21 21.15 -7.35
N MET A 147 -19.16 21.31 -6.44
CA MET A 147 -20.51 20.77 -6.62
C MET A 147 -21.32 21.76 -7.46
N GLU A 148 -22.13 21.25 -8.39
CA GLU A 148 -23.04 22.10 -9.15
C GLU A 148 -24.00 22.84 -8.20
N GLY A 149 -24.00 24.18 -8.30
CA GLY A 149 -24.76 25.07 -7.43
C GLY A 149 -23.95 25.70 -6.29
N ASN A 150 -22.71 25.25 -6.05
CA ASN A 150 -21.79 25.85 -5.08
C ASN A 150 -20.42 26.24 -5.64
N ASN A 151 -20.39 26.78 -6.86
CA ASN A 151 -19.18 27.09 -7.67
C ASN A 151 -18.12 27.99 -6.99
N SER A 152 -18.37 28.48 -5.78
CA SER A 152 -17.41 29.22 -4.95
C SER A 152 -16.53 28.30 -4.07
N LEU A 153 -16.93 27.06 -3.81
CA LEU A 153 -16.20 26.13 -2.95
C LEU A 153 -15.58 25.01 -3.79
N TRP A 154 -14.26 25.09 -3.94
CA TRP A 154 -13.45 24.09 -4.60
C TRP A 154 -12.79 23.19 -3.56
N ARG A 155 -12.76 21.89 -3.84
CA ARG A 155 -12.18 20.89 -2.98
C ARG A 155 -11.16 20.06 -3.74
N VAL A 156 -10.04 19.79 -3.09
CA VAL A 156 -8.94 19.03 -3.69
C VAL A 156 -9.04 17.56 -3.33
N ALA A 157 -8.74 16.70 -4.29
CA ALA A 157 -8.69 15.26 -4.13
C ALA A 157 -7.34 14.74 -4.62
N TYR A 158 -6.55 14.26 -3.66
CA TYR A 158 -5.27 13.60 -3.92
C TYR A 158 -5.49 12.09 -4.12
N LEU A 159 -5.08 11.55 -5.25
CA LEU A 159 -5.17 10.13 -5.58
C LEU A 159 -3.77 9.51 -5.59
N ASP A 160 -3.55 8.53 -4.73
CA ASP A 160 -2.30 7.73 -4.72
C ASP A 160 -2.35 6.60 -5.77
N SER A 161 -3.56 6.15 -6.10
CA SER A 161 -3.85 5.12 -7.11
C SER A 161 -4.79 5.67 -8.17
N LEU A 162 -4.43 5.52 -9.45
CA LEU A 162 -5.20 5.99 -10.61
C LEU A 162 -6.31 4.98 -10.96
N THR A 163 -7.19 4.72 -10.00
CA THR A 163 -8.30 3.76 -10.14
C THR A 163 -9.64 4.46 -9.91
N SER A 164 -10.67 3.97 -10.59
CA SER A 164 -12.06 4.43 -10.47
C SER A 164 -12.56 4.32 -9.02
N THR A 165 -12.17 3.28 -8.30
CA THR A 165 -12.54 3.07 -6.89
C THR A 165 -11.85 4.09 -5.97
N ALA A 166 -10.56 4.37 -6.17
CA ALA A 166 -9.85 5.39 -5.41
C ALA A 166 -10.45 6.79 -5.66
N LEU A 167 -10.74 7.12 -6.92
CA LEU A 167 -11.43 8.36 -7.27
C LEU A 167 -12.80 8.45 -6.60
N THR A 168 -13.60 7.40 -6.72
CA THR A 168 -14.94 7.32 -6.14
C THR A 168 -14.91 7.55 -4.64
N ASN A 169 -14.05 6.82 -3.94
CA ASN A 169 -13.93 6.96 -2.50
C ASN A 169 -13.45 8.35 -2.10
N LYS A 170 -12.46 8.90 -2.81
CA LYS A 170 -11.98 10.25 -2.53
C LYS A 170 -13.07 11.27 -2.77
N LEU A 171 -13.80 11.17 -3.89
CA LEU A 171 -14.87 12.10 -4.27
C LEU A 171 -16.03 12.07 -3.26
N LEU A 172 -16.51 10.88 -2.88
CA LEU A 172 -17.60 10.73 -1.93
C LEU A 172 -17.23 11.27 -0.54
N ASN A 173 -16.03 10.98 -0.06
CA ASN A 173 -15.52 11.53 1.20
C ASN A 173 -15.39 13.07 1.15
N THR A 174 -14.91 13.57 0.02
CA THR A 174 -14.69 15.00 -0.27
C THR A 174 -16.02 15.76 -0.33
N LEU A 175 -17.06 15.16 -0.93
CA LEU A 175 -18.39 15.75 -1.08
C LEU A 175 -19.37 15.37 0.05
N ASN A 176 -18.94 14.57 1.04
CA ASN A 176 -19.76 14.05 2.13
C ASN A 176 -21.00 13.27 1.64
N LEU A 177 -20.85 12.47 0.58
CA LEU A 177 -21.92 11.70 -0.04
C LEU A 177 -21.90 10.22 0.40
N PRO A 178 -23.06 9.56 0.60
CA PRO A 178 -23.12 8.18 1.06
C PRO A 178 -22.80 7.19 -0.06
N HIS A 179 -21.81 6.31 0.17
CA HIS A 179 -21.37 5.30 -0.79
C HIS A 179 -22.47 4.28 -1.15
N ASP A 180 -23.35 3.96 -0.19
CA ASP A 180 -24.40 2.94 -0.35
C ASP A 180 -25.41 3.26 -1.45
N ARG A 181 -25.61 4.56 -1.72
CA ARG A 181 -26.57 5.05 -2.71
C ARG A 181 -25.92 5.43 -4.04
N LEU A 182 -24.59 5.39 -4.14
CA LEU A 182 -23.91 5.67 -5.40
C LEU A 182 -24.06 4.47 -6.34
N HIS A 183 -24.63 4.70 -7.52
CA HIS A 183 -24.71 3.67 -8.56
C HIS A 183 -23.49 3.68 -9.48
N SER A 184 -23.10 4.85 -9.98
CA SER A 184 -21.99 5.00 -10.93
C SER A 184 -21.49 6.44 -10.97
N ILE A 185 -20.22 6.62 -11.31
CA ILE A 185 -19.65 7.92 -11.68
C ILE A 185 -19.49 7.95 -13.20
N LEU A 186 -19.99 9.01 -13.79
CA LEU A 186 -19.97 9.30 -15.21
C LEU A 186 -19.07 10.51 -15.44
N PHE A 187 -18.59 10.65 -16.67
CA PHE A 187 -17.78 11.76 -17.11
C PHE A 187 -18.42 12.33 -18.37
N LEU A 188 -18.59 13.64 -18.41
CA LEU A 188 -19.18 14.30 -19.57
C LEU A 188 -18.14 14.44 -20.69
N GLY A 189 -18.31 13.63 -21.73
CA GLY A 189 -17.49 13.65 -22.92
C GLY A 189 -17.90 14.73 -23.93
N PRO A 190 -17.14 14.87 -25.04
CA PRO A 190 -17.47 15.79 -26.11
C PRO A 190 -18.85 15.46 -26.70
N GLN A 191 -19.64 16.50 -27.01
CA GLN A 191 -21.05 16.40 -27.43
C GLN A 191 -22.03 15.91 -26.33
N GLY A 192 -21.64 15.96 -25.06
CA GLY A 192 -22.54 15.64 -23.95
C GLY A 192 -22.78 14.15 -23.75
N ILE A 193 -21.89 13.28 -24.24
CA ILE A 193 -21.98 11.84 -24.02
C ILE A 193 -21.58 11.51 -22.58
N HIS A 194 -22.35 10.64 -21.92
CA HIS A 194 -22.02 10.18 -20.57
C HIS A 194 -21.10 8.96 -20.67
N VAL A 195 -19.83 9.11 -20.27
CA VAL A 195 -18.83 8.06 -20.30
C VAL A 195 -18.67 7.50 -18.89
N LEU A 196 -18.69 6.18 -18.71
CA LEU A 196 -18.45 5.58 -17.41
C LEU A 196 -17.00 5.81 -16.98
N VAL A 197 -16.78 6.21 -15.72
CA VAL A 197 -15.43 6.38 -15.19
C VAL A 197 -14.79 5.01 -14.96
N THR A 198 -13.77 4.70 -15.75
CA THR A 198 -12.94 3.49 -15.64
C THR A 198 -11.52 3.84 -15.17
N ASP A 199 -10.77 2.83 -14.73
CA ASP A 199 -9.38 3.00 -14.30
C ASP A 199 -8.50 3.61 -15.41
N GLU A 200 -8.72 3.20 -16.66
CA GLU A 200 -8.03 3.78 -17.83
C GLU A 200 -8.34 5.27 -18.01
N LEU A 201 -9.61 5.66 -17.81
CA LEU A 201 -9.99 7.07 -17.89
C LEU A 201 -9.30 7.88 -16.80
N VAL A 202 -9.33 7.38 -15.55
CA VAL A 202 -8.68 8.04 -14.40
C VAL A 202 -7.18 8.17 -14.62
N ALA A 203 -6.54 7.15 -15.18
CA ALA A 203 -5.12 7.19 -15.50
C ALA A 203 -4.76 8.21 -16.61
N ASN A 204 -5.71 8.52 -17.49
CA ASN A 204 -5.53 9.49 -18.57
C ASN A 204 -5.97 10.92 -18.18
N MET A 205 -6.53 11.13 -16.98
CA MET A 205 -6.88 12.46 -16.49
C MET A 205 -5.61 13.31 -16.31
N LYS A 206 -5.72 14.59 -16.63
CA LYS A 206 -4.60 15.53 -16.50
C LYS A 206 -4.43 15.92 -15.03
N ASP A 207 -3.19 16.01 -14.57
CA ASP A 207 -2.89 16.56 -13.24
C ASP A 207 -3.34 18.02 -13.11
N GLU A 208 -3.78 18.37 -11.90
CA GLU A 208 -4.33 19.68 -11.53
C GLU A 208 -5.57 20.10 -12.34
N SER A 209 -6.32 19.14 -12.89
CA SER A 209 -7.55 19.42 -13.63
C SER A 209 -8.74 19.74 -12.70
N MET A 210 -9.65 20.55 -13.22
CA MET A 210 -10.85 21.04 -12.52
C MET A 210 -12.11 20.39 -13.10
N TYR A 211 -12.99 19.91 -12.22
CA TYR A 211 -14.24 19.28 -12.57
C TYR A 211 -15.40 19.84 -11.75
N ILE A 212 -16.54 20.00 -12.40
CA ILE A 212 -17.81 20.27 -11.73
C ILE A 212 -18.54 18.93 -11.61
N VAL A 213 -19.07 18.66 -10.42
CA VAL A 213 -19.76 17.42 -10.11
C VAL A 213 -21.25 17.71 -10.02
N GLU A 214 -22.04 17.03 -10.83
CA GLU A 214 -23.49 17.04 -10.79
C GLU A 214 -24.01 15.73 -10.18
N THR A 215 -25.07 15.81 -9.38
CA THR A 215 -25.73 14.61 -8.85
C THR A 215 -27.04 14.36 -9.59
N ILE A 216 -27.06 13.30 -10.39
CA ILE A 216 -28.25 12.85 -11.11
C ILE A 216 -28.97 11.83 -10.24
N LYS A 217 -30.14 12.21 -9.71
CA LYS A 217 -31.00 11.31 -8.94
C LYS A 217 -31.88 10.51 -9.90
N ASP A 218 -31.93 9.19 -9.71
CA ASP A 218 -32.93 8.38 -10.38
C ASP A 218 -34.27 8.53 -9.65
N SER A 219 -35.37 8.75 -10.37
CA SER A 219 -36.71 8.84 -9.76
C SER A 219 -37.28 7.47 -9.42
N ALA A 220 -36.78 6.41 -10.07
CA ALA A 220 -37.23 5.04 -9.87
C ALA A 220 -36.46 4.30 -8.75
N SER A 221 -35.29 4.80 -8.37
CA SER A 221 -34.39 4.17 -7.40
C SER A 221 -33.91 5.24 -6.40
N GLU A 222 -33.80 4.95 -5.11
CA GLU A 222 -33.16 5.88 -4.14
C GLU A 222 -31.63 6.08 -4.38
N ARG A 223 -31.13 5.62 -5.52
CA ARG A 223 -29.73 5.66 -5.92
C ARG A 223 -29.47 6.91 -6.77
N TYR A 224 -28.26 7.42 -6.67
CA TYR A 224 -27.80 8.57 -7.44
C TYR A 224 -26.58 8.21 -8.28
N LYS A 225 -26.37 8.98 -9.36
CA LYS A 225 -25.18 8.95 -10.19
C LYS A 225 -24.47 10.29 -10.07
N LEU A 226 -23.16 10.27 -10.18
CA LEU A 226 -22.35 11.50 -10.27
C LEU A 226 -21.95 11.69 -11.73
N LEU A 227 -22.02 12.93 -12.22
CA LEU A 227 -21.60 13.34 -13.56
C LEU A 227 -20.51 14.41 -13.45
#